data_AF-A0A1I4MVS5-F1
#
_entry.id   AF-A0A1I4MVS5-F1
#
_cell.length_a   1.000
_cell.length_b   1.000
_cell.length_c   1.000
_cell.angle_alpha   90.00
_cell.angle_beta   90.00
_cell.angle_gamma   90.00
#
_symmetry.space_group_name_H-M   'P 1'
#
loop_
_entity.id
_entity.type
_entity.pdbx_description
1 polymer ?
#
loop_
_entity_poly.entity_id
_entity_poly.type
_entity_poly.pdbx_seq_one_letter_code
_entity_poly.pdbx_strand_id
1 'polypeptide(L)'
;MFTWRREARQASAALPTFVPALIAPEPVVAEPARTKPAHRCAKRSPSRRRAAGIEVEAGGVTVRIGDGASPATIAAVIGALKGSP
;
A
#
# COMPACT_ATOMS: atom_id res chain seq x y z
N MET A 1 -7.88 -11.96 17.58
CA MET A 1 -8.02 -10.68 16.84
C MET A 1 -6.96 -10.53 15.74
N PHE A 2 -6.87 -11.43 14.76
CA PHE A 2 -5.99 -11.27 13.56
C PHE A 2 -6.55 -11.98 12.32
N THR A 3 -7.83 -12.38 12.35
CA THR A 3 -8.48 -13.12 11.26
C THR A 3 -8.60 -12.26 10.00
N TRP A 4 -8.79 -10.95 10.14
CA TRP A 4 -8.87 -10.02 9.00
C TRP A 4 -7.59 -10.00 8.14
N ARG A 5 -6.41 -10.16 8.75
CA ARG A 5 -5.14 -10.24 8.00
C ARG A 5 -5.07 -11.52 7.17
N ARG A 6 -5.64 -12.63 7.67
CA ARG A 6 -5.73 -13.90 6.92
C ARG A 6 -6.72 -13.77 5.76
N GLU A 7 -7.91 -13.24 6.02
CA GLU A 7 -8.93 -12.98 4.99
C GLU A 7 -8.41 -12.08 3.86
N ALA A 8 -7.70 -10.99 4.20
CA ALA A 8 -7.12 -10.08 3.21
C ALA A 8 -6.06 -10.75 2.32
N ARG A 9 -5.25 -11.68 2.87
CA ARG A 9 -4.27 -12.43 2.08
C ARG A 9 -4.91 -13.51 1.21
N GLN A 10 -6.05 -14.04 1.62
CA GLN A 10 -6.80 -15.04 0.86
C GLN A 10 -7.49 -14.40 -0.35
N ALA A 11 -8.02 -13.18 -0.19
CA ALA A 11 -8.56 -12.40 -1.30
C ALA A 11 -7.51 -12.00 -2.35
N SER A 12 -6.23 -11.89 -1.96
CA SER A 12 -5.11 -11.54 -2.86
C SER A 12 -4.38 -12.75 -3.46
N ALA A 13 -4.90 -13.98 -3.30
CA ALA A 13 -4.20 -15.22 -3.67
C ALA A 13 -4.18 -15.53 -5.19
N ALA A 14 -4.38 -14.52 -6.05
CA ALA A 14 -4.02 -14.63 -7.46
C ALA A 14 -2.49 -14.49 -7.61
N LEU A 15 -1.90 -15.51 -8.22
CA LEU A 15 -0.54 -16.04 -7.99
C LEU A 15 0.60 -15.21 -8.59
N PRO A 16 1.78 -15.14 -7.94
CA PRO A 16 3.04 -15.21 -8.67
C PRO A 16 3.49 -16.66 -8.70
N THR A 17 3.34 -17.32 -9.86
CA THR A 17 4.08 -18.55 -10.13
C THR A 17 5.54 -18.15 -10.21
N PHE A 18 6.30 -18.45 -9.16
CA PHE A 18 7.75 -18.31 -9.21
C PHE A 18 8.29 -19.32 -10.22
N VAL A 19 8.59 -18.84 -11.43
CA VAL A 19 9.27 -19.61 -12.46
C VAL A 19 10.77 -19.52 -12.18
N PRO A 20 11.50 -20.63 -12.06
CA PRO A 20 12.96 -20.62 -12.00
C PRO A 20 13.53 -19.94 -13.25
N ALA A 21 14.36 -18.91 -13.07
CA ALA A 21 15.10 -18.32 -14.18
C ALA A 21 16.26 -19.26 -14.57
N LEU A 22 16.09 -20.01 -15.66
CA LEU A 22 17.16 -20.78 -16.27
C LEU A 22 17.96 -19.86 -17.20
N ILE A 23 19.23 -19.62 -16.86
CA ILE A 23 20.16 -18.89 -17.74
C ILE A 23 20.82 -19.90 -18.66
N ALA A 24 20.52 -19.85 -19.96
CA ALA A 24 21.35 -20.53 -20.96
C ALA A 24 22.68 -19.77 -21.09
N PRO A 25 23.84 -20.44 -21.25
CA PRO A 25 25.10 -19.76 -21.46
C PRO A 25 25.05 -18.99 -22.78
N GLU A 26 25.13 -17.65 -22.71
CA GLU A 26 25.14 -16.77 -23.87
C GLU A 26 26.53 -16.77 -24.52
N PRO A 27 26.64 -16.84 -25.86
CA PRO A 27 27.92 -16.69 -26.55
C PRO A 27 28.49 -15.30 -26.29
N VAL A 28 29.80 -15.24 -26.04
CA VAL A 28 30.53 -14.02 -25.68
C VAL A 28 30.40 -12.98 -26.81
N VAL A 29 29.54 -11.99 -26.62
CA VAL A 29 29.48 -10.78 -27.44
C VAL A 29 30.01 -9.62 -26.60
N ALA A 30 31.01 -8.93 -27.16
CA ALA A 30 31.76 -7.87 -26.51
C ALA A 30 30.88 -6.75 -25.92
N GLU A 31 31.20 -6.31 -24.70
CA GLU A 31 30.48 -5.24 -24.00
C GLU A 31 30.58 -3.89 -24.71
N PRO A 32 29.45 -3.19 -24.98
CA PRO A 32 29.48 -1.74 -25.10
C PRO A 32 29.50 -1.12 -23.69
N ALA A 33 30.41 -0.17 -23.49
CA ALA A 33 30.64 0.49 -22.21
C ALA A 33 29.33 1.01 -21.57
N ARG A 34 29.04 0.52 -20.36
CA ARG A 34 27.88 0.95 -19.57
C ARG A 34 28.08 2.39 -19.07
N THR A 35 27.38 3.34 -19.67
CA THR A 35 27.14 4.66 -19.05
C THR A 35 26.31 4.45 -17.79
N LYS A 36 26.91 4.74 -16.62
CA LYS A 36 26.22 4.71 -15.32
C LYS A 36 25.11 5.78 -15.31
N PRO A 37 23.85 5.45 -15.02
CA PRO A 37 22.86 6.49 -14.77
C PRO A 37 23.22 7.19 -13.46
N ALA A 38 23.38 8.51 -13.51
CA ALA A 38 23.55 9.32 -12.31
C ALA A 38 22.28 9.16 -11.46
N HIS A 39 22.38 8.43 -10.36
CA HIS A 39 21.33 8.36 -9.35
C HIS A 39 21.15 9.76 -8.77
N ARG A 40 20.24 10.55 -9.35
CA ARG A 40 19.69 11.72 -8.67
C ARG A 40 18.94 11.19 -7.47
N CYS A 41 19.60 11.22 -6.32
CA CYS A 41 18.97 11.08 -5.02
C CYS A 41 17.98 12.24 -4.91
N ALA A 42 16.76 12.03 -5.38
CA ALA A 42 15.66 12.94 -5.19
C ALA A 42 15.48 13.02 -3.68
N LYS A 43 16.00 14.10 -3.08
CA LYS A 43 15.73 14.45 -1.69
C LYS A 43 14.23 14.35 -1.54
N ARG A 44 13.76 13.33 -0.83
CA ARG A 44 12.34 13.18 -0.50
C ARG A 44 12.01 14.45 0.28
N SER A 45 11.34 15.38 -0.39
CA SER A 45 10.70 16.50 0.27
C SER A 45 9.97 15.93 1.47
N PRO A 46 10.02 16.55 2.66
CA PRO A 46 9.14 16.19 3.74
C PRO A 46 7.75 16.63 3.30
N SER A 47 7.17 15.87 2.35
CA SER A 47 5.78 15.89 2.01
C SER A 47 5.10 15.45 3.28
N ARG A 48 4.86 16.45 4.13
CA ARG A 48 3.80 16.57 5.10
C ARG A 48 3.33 15.19 5.48
N ARG A 49 3.95 14.59 6.51
CA ARG A 49 3.56 13.28 7.07
C ARG A 49 2.07 13.16 6.86
N ARG A 50 1.64 12.36 5.87
CA ARG A 50 0.20 12.19 5.62
C ARG A 50 -0.31 11.73 6.96
N ALA A 51 -1.14 12.56 7.61
CA ALA A 51 -1.66 12.24 8.92
C ALA A 51 -2.21 10.81 8.80
N ALA A 52 -1.68 9.89 9.61
CA ALA A 52 -2.07 8.49 9.60
C ALA A 52 -3.51 8.44 10.12
N GLY A 53 -4.46 8.73 9.25
CA GLY A 53 -5.87 8.87 9.57
C GLY A 53 -6.72 8.03 8.64
N ILE A 54 -7.90 7.68 9.11
CA ILE A 54 -8.89 6.90 8.38
C ILE A 54 -9.85 7.89 7.71
N GLU A 55 -10.06 7.75 6.40
CA GLU A 55 -11.05 8.53 5.66
C GLU A 55 -12.24 7.62 5.32
N VAL A 56 -13.44 8.06 5.66
CA VAL A 56 -14.68 7.30 5.48
C VAL A 56 -15.65 8.16 4.69
N GLU A 57 -16.16 7.63 3.59
CA GLU A 57 -17.20 8.26 2.77
C GLU A 57 -18.50 7.46 2.89
N ALA A 58 -19.60 8.14 3.22
CA ALA A 58 -20.94 7.56 3.27
C ALA A 58 -21.97 8.63 2.89
N GLY A 59 -22.85 8.34 1.93
CA GLY A 59 -23.95 9.25 1.54
C GLY A 59 -23.49 10.64 1.05
N GLY A 60 -22.31 10.73 0.43
CA GLY A 60 -21.73 12.01 0.00
C GLY A 60 -21.08 12.84 1.13
N VAL A 61 -21.05 12.30 2.35
CA VAL A 61 -20.33 12.89 3.48
C VAL A 61 -18.97 12.22 3.65
N THR A 62 -17.92 13.02 3.76
CA THR A 62 -16.56 12.55 4.04
C THR A 62 -16.17 12.86 5.48
N VAL A 63 -15.79 11.83 6.23
CA VAL A 63 -15.32 11.93 7.61
C VAL A 63 -13.85 11.53 7.69
N ARG A 64 -13.04 12.32 8.40
CA ARG A 64 -11.63 12.02 8.67
C ARG A 64 -11.41 11.76 10.15
N ILE A 65 -10.89 10.58 10.46
CA ILE A 65 -10.54 10.16 11.80
C ILE A 65 -9.02 10.24 11.94
N GLY A 66 -8.55 11.09 12.86
CA GLY A 66 -7.12 11.30 13.09
C GLY A 66 -6.42 10.14 13.79
N ASP A 67 -5.09 10.19 13.79
CA ASP A 67 -4.24 9.27 14.55
C ASP A 67 -4.54 9.38 16.07
N GLY A 68 -4.48 8.25 16.78
CA GLY A 68 -4.81 8.19 18.21
C GLY A 68 -6.30 8.13 18.57
N ALA A 69 -7.21 8.10 17.59
CA ALA A 69 -8.63 7.87 17.86
C ALA A 69 -8.85 6.50 18.52
N SER A 70 -9.62 6.49 19.62
CA SER A 70 -9.88 5.23 20.33
C SER A 70 -10.71 4.28 19.46
N PRO A 71 -10.54 2.95 19.61
CA PRO A 71 -11.36 1.98 18.89
C PRO A 71 -12.86 2.18 19.11
N ALA A 72 -13.26 2.56 20.32
CA ALA A 72 -14.66 2.87 20.65
C ALA A 72 -15.18 4.08 19.86
N THR A 73 -14.37 5.12 19.71
CA THR A 73 -14.69 6.31 18.90
C THR A 73 -14.84 5.94 17.42
N ILE A 74 -13.92 5.15 16.87
CA ILE A 74 -13.98 4.70 15.47
C ILE A 74 -15.27 3.89 15.23
N ALA A 75 -15.58 2.95 16.13
CA ALA A 75 -16.80 2.16 16.04
C ALA A 75 -18.07 3.02 16.14
N ALA A 76 -18.09 4.01 17.03
CA ALA A 76 -19.21 4.94 17.17
C ALA A 76 -19.43 5.77 15.90
N VAL A 77 -18.36 6.30 15.30
CA VAL A 77 -18.43 7.05 14.04
C VAL A 77 -19.00 6.19 12.92
N ILE A 78 -18.46 4.98 12.72
CA ILE A 78 -18.95 4.07 11.68
C ILE A 78 -20.41 3.65 11.94
N GLY A 79 -20.77 3.38 13.19
CA GLY A 79 -22.14 3.05 13.58
C GLY A 79 -23.12 4.18 13.28
N ALA A 80 -22.75 5.42 13.60
CA ALA A 80 -23.55 6.60 13.31
C ALA A 80 -23.72 6.83 11.79
N LEU A 81 -22.66 6.62 11.00
CA LEU A 81 -22.73 6.73 9.54
C LEU A 81 -23.61 5.64 8.91
N LYS A 82 -23.59 4.42 9.46
CA LYS A 82 -24.42 3.31 8.96
C LYS A 82 -25.90 3.45 9.31
N GLY A 83 -26.22 4.16 10.40
CA GLY A 83 -27.60 4.48 10.80
C GLY A 83 -28.15 5.78 10.19
N SER A 84 -27.35 6.49 9.40
CA SER A 84 -27.79 7.65 8.64
C SER A 84 -28.71 7.20 7.49
N PRO A 85 -29.84 7.87 7.24
CA PRO A 85 -30.76 7.56 6.14
C PRO A 85 -30.11 7.74 4.76
#